data_AF-B3JH72-F1
#
_entry.id   AF-B3JH72-F1
#
_cell.length_a   1.000
_cell.length_b   1.000
_cell.length_c   1.000
_cell.angle_alpha   90.00
_cell.angle_beta   90.00
_cell.angle_gamma   90.00
#
_symmetry.space_group_name_H-M   'P 1'
#
loop_
_entity.id
_entity.type
_entity.pdbx_description
1 polymer ?
#
loop_
_entity_poly.entity_id
_entity_poly.type
_entity_poly.pdbx_seq_one_letter_code
_entity_poly.pdbx_strand_id
1 'polypeptide(L)'
;MLDYYRTRFQLEFCFRDGKQHAGITNCQSTDFRKLDFHFNASLAAVNLAKAACKRLGIAYSISSCKSFIHNAYMLERFICVFGINPDMQVIDKLFKELILFTARAA
;
A
#
# COMPACT_ATOMS: atom_id res chain seq x y z
N MET A 1 -32.56 2.84 -2.14
CA MET A 1 -32.17 3.82 -1.09
C MET A 1 -31.00 3.29 -0.25
N LEU A 2 -31.06 2.06 0.27
CA LEU A 2 -29.98 1.45 1.08
C LEU A 2 -28.62 1.36 0.36
N ASP A 3 -28.60 1.00 -0.93
CA ASP A 3 -27.33 0.81 -1.66
C ASP A 3 -26.52 2.10 -1.80
N TYR A 4 -27.19 3.24 -1.99
CA TYR A 4 -26.54 4.55 -2.02
C TYR A 4 -25.80 4.88 -0.72
N TYR A 5 -26.39 4.53 0.44
CA TYR A 5 -25.74 4.70 1.74
C TYR A 5 -24.57 3.75 1.93
N ARG A 6 -24.70 2.50 1.48
CA ARG A 6 -23.64 1.50 1.56
C ARG A 6 -22.40 1.92 0.74
N THR A 7 -22.61 2.41 -0.47
CA THR A 7 -21.51 2.90 -1.32
C THR A 7 -20.93 4.21 -0.79
N ARG A 8 -21.75 5.12 -0.23
CA ARG A 8 -21.25 6.35 0.41
C ARG A 8 -20.30 6.04 1.57
N PHE A 9 -20.59 5.02 2.38
CA PHE A 9 -19.70 4.64 3.49
C PHE A 9 -18.31 4.21 3.02
N GLN A 10 -18.16 3.74 1.77
CA GLN A 10 -16.84 3.39 1.25
C GLN A 10 -15.89 4.60 1.12
N LEU A 11 -16.42 5.81 0.96
CA LEU A 11 -15.62 7.05 0.96
C LEU A 11 -14.93 7.29 2.30
N GLU A 12 -15.56 6.92 3.42
CA GLU A 12 -14.98 7.10 4.75
C GLU A 12 -13.68 6.31 4.92
N PHE A 13 -13.57 5.14 4.27
CA PHE A 13 -12.32 4.38 4.26
C PHE A 13 -11.21 5.10 3.49
N CYS A 14 -11.53 5.74 2.36
CA CYS A 14 -10.54 6.55 1.62
C CYS A 14 -10.01 7.72 2.46
N PHE A 15 -10.90 8.45 3.15
CA PHE A 15 -10.49 9.57 3.99
C PHE A 15 -9.73 9.12 5.23
N ARG A 16 -10.14 8.00 5.85
CA ARG A 16 -9.42 7.39 6.98
C ARG A 16 -7.99 7.03 6.57
N ASP A 17 -7.84 6.27 5.50
CA ASP A 17 -6.53 5.85 4.97
C ASP A 17 -5.69 7.07 4.56
N GLY A 18 -6.31 8.05 3.91
CA GLY A 18 -5.68 9.31 3.53
C GLY A 18 -5.10 10.06 4.73
N LYS A 19 -5.88 10.19 5.82
CA LYS A 19 -5.44 10.85 7.07
C LYS A 19 -4.35 10.06 7.78
N GLN A 20 -4.54 8.77 7.96
CA GLN A 20 -3.66 7.94 8.79
C GLN A 20 -2.35 7.57 8.09
N HIS A 21 -2.33 7.51 6.76
CA HIS A 21 -1.24 6.87 6.04
C HIS A 21 -0.71 7.64 4.83
N ALA A 22 -1.50 8.52 4.21
CA ALA A 22 -1.06 9.33 3.08
C ALA A 22 -0.98 10.83 3.40
N GLY A 23 -1.12 11.20 4.67
CA GLY A 23 -0.91 12.55 5.18
C GLY A 23 -1.87 13.60 4.63
N ILE A 24 -3.11 13.26 4.23
CA ILE A 24 -4.03 14.18 3.54
C ILE A 24 -4.24 15.52 4.27
N THR A 25 -4.10 15.55 5.59
CA THR A 25 -4.25 16.74 6.45
C THR A 25 -2.92 17.39 6.87
N ASN A 26 -1.79 16.95 6.32
CA ASN A 26 -0.46 17.37 6.78
C ASN A 26 0.03 18.66 6.11
N CYS A 27 -0.47 18.99 4.92
CA CYS A 27 -0.06 20.21 4.23
C CYS A 27 -0.61 21.45 4.94
N GLN A 28 0.28 22.41 5.20
CA GLN A 28 -0.03 23.70 5.84
C GLN A 28 0.23 24.88 4.90
N SER A 29 0.22 24.63 3.58
CA SER A 29 0.42 25.68 2.57
C SER A 29 -0.77 26.64 2.53
N THR A 30 -0.48 27.94 2.41
CA THR A 30 -1.49 28.99 2.15
C THR A 30 -1.84 29.12 0.66
N ASP A 31 -1.01 28.57 -0.23
CA ASP A 31 -1.26 28.53 -1.67
C ASP A 31 -2.22 27.37 -2.02
N PHE A 32 -3.37 27.73 -2.59
CA PHE A 32 -4.41 26.80 -3.03
C PHE A 32 -3.91 25.74 -4.01
N ARG A 33 -2.99 26.08 -4.92
CA ARG A 33 -2.48 25.11 -5.92
C ARG A 33 -1.65 24.03 -5.28
N LYS A 34 -0.84 24.39 -4.28
CA LYS A 34 -0.03 23.44 -3.51
C LYS A 34 -0.92 22.53 -2.66
N LEU A 35 -1.99 23.09 -2.11
CA LEU A 35 -2.94 22.34 -1.31
C LEU A 35 -3.72 21.33 -2.17
N ASP A 36 -4.21 21.75 -3.34
CA ASP A 36 -4.88 20.87 -4.31
C ASP A 36 -3.95 19.73 -4.78
N PHE A 37 -2.72 20.06 -5.16
CA PHE A 37 -1.73 19.05 -5.53
C PHE A 37 -1.50 18.04 -4.41
N HIS A 38 -1.35 18.50 -3.16
CA HIS A 38 -1.12 17.62 -2.02
C HIS A 38 -2.31 16.69 -1.74
N PHE A 39 -3.53 17.20 -1.78
CA PHE A 39 -4.73 16.37 -1.61
C PHE A 39 -4.84 15.32 -2.72
N ASN A 40 -4.62 15.72 -3.97
CA ASN A 40 -4.66 14.82 -5.12
C ASN A 40 -3.57 13.74 -5.02
N ALA A 41 -2.35 14.10 -4.65
CA ALA A 41 -1.26 13.16 -4.43
C ALA A 41 -1.57 12.15 -3.30
N SER A 42 -2.11 12.63 -2.19
CA SER A 42 -2.51 11.79 -1.05
C SER A 42 -3.59 10.78 -1.42
N LEU A 43 -4.65 11.21 -2.10
CA LEU A 43 -5.73 10.35 -2.57
C LEU A 43 -5.27 9.39 -3.68
N ALA A 44 -4.39 9.85 -4.59
CA ALA A 44 -3.80 9.02 -5.62
C ALA A 44 -2.96 7.88 -5.02
N ALA A 45 -2.19 8.14 -3.95
CA ALA A 45 -1.42 7.12 -3.26
C ALA A 45 -2.32 6.00 -2.68
N VAL A 46 -3.45 6.37 -2.05
CA VAL A 46 -4.45 5.41 -1.55
C VAL A 46 -5.06 4.59 -2.70
N ASN A 47 -5.43 5.25 -3.80
CA ASN A 47 -6.00 4.57 -4.96
C ASN A 47 -5.00 3.62 -5.63
N LEU A 48 -3.73 4.00 -5.72
CA LEU A 48 -2.67 3.15 -6.24
C LEU A 48 -2.50 1.90 -5.39
N ALA A 49 -2.50 2.04 -4.06
CA ALA A 49 -2.44 0.91 -3.14
C ALA A 49 -3.62 -0.06 -3.34
N LYS A 50 -4.85 0.48 -3.47
CA LYS A 50 -6.05 -0.33 -3.77
C LYS A 50 -5.93 -1.07 -5.11
N ALA A 51 -5.48 -0.37 -6.15
CA ALA A 51 -5.29 -0.96 -7.47
C ALA A 51 -4.22 -2.06 -7.47
N ALA A 52 -3.11 -1.85 -6.75
CA ALA A 52 -2.06 -2.84 -6.58
C ALA A 52 -2.58 -4.09 -5.87
N CYS A 53 -3.29 -3.94 -4.75
CA CYS A 53 -3.91 -5.07 -4.06
C CYS A 53 -4.87 -5.85 -4.96
N LYS A 54 -5.72 -5.15 -5.71
CA LYS A 54 -6.65 -5.77 -6.67
C LYS A 54 -5.90 -6.55 -7.75
N ARG A 55 -4.81 -5.99 -8.29
CA ARG A 55 -3.98 -6.64 -9.31
C ARG A 55 -3.26 -7.88 -8.77
N LEU A 56 -2.84 -7.85 -7.51
CA LEU A 56 -2.16 -8.96 -6.84
C LEU A 56 -3.13 -10.01 -6.26
N GLY A 57 -4.45 -9.76 -6.30
CA GLY A 57 -5.45 -10.67 -5.73
C GLY A 57 -5.43 -10.74 -4.20
N ILE A 58 -4.85 -9.73 -3.52
CA ILE A 58 -4.77 -9.69 -2.06
C ILE A 58 -5.86 -8.79 -1.47
N ALA A 59 -6.32 -9.15 -0.26
CA ALA A 59 -7.24 -8.31 0.49
C ALA A 59 -6.58 -6.94 0.77
N TYR A 60 -7.28 -5.86 0.43
CA TYR A 60 -6.76 -4.51 0.63
C TYR A 60 -6.75 -4.13 2.11
N SER A 61 -5.57 -3.79 2.61
CA SER A 61 -5.40 -2.95 3.78
C SER A 61 -4.07 -2.19 3.64
N ILE A 62 -3.95 -1.00 4.21
CA ILE A 62 -2.69 -0.26 4.12
C ILE A 62 -1.57 -0.97 4.90
N SER A 63 -1.88 -1.65 6.01
CA SER A 63 -0.90 -2.47 6.72
C SER A 63 -0.37 -3.61 5.83
N SER A 64 -1.25 -4.33 5.12
CA SER A 64 -0.84 -5.36 4.15
C SER A 64 0.05 -4.79 3.05
N CYS A 65 -0.29 -3.62 2.50
CA CYS A 65 0.55 -2.95 1.50
C CYS A 65 1.95 -2.62 2.05
N LYS A 66 2.01 -2.09 3.28
CA LYS A 66 3.26 -1.75 3.95
C LYS A 66 4.12 -2.99 4.19
N SER A 67 3.53 -4.07 4.69
CA SER A 67 4.23 -5.35 4.89
C SER A 67 4.74 -5.92 3.57
N PHE A 68 3.94 -5.89 2.51
CA PHE A 68 4.36 -6.33 1.18
C PHE A 68 5.61 -5.58 0.70
N ILE A 69 5.55 -4.25 0.70
CA ILE A 69 6.66 -3.40 0.24
C ILE A 69 7.90 -3.60 1.13
N HIS A 70 7.69 -3.67 2.45
CA HIS A 70 8.77 -3.87 3.41
C HIS A 70 9.47 -5.22 3.22
N ASN A 71 8.69 -6.30 3.09
CA ASN A 71 9.22 -7.65 2.90
C ASN A 71 9.96 -7.77 1.57
N ALA A 72 9.41 -7.19 0.50
CA ALA A 72 10.07 -7.14 -0.80
C ALA A 72 11.43 -6.42 -0.71
N TYR A 73 11.46 -5.26 -0.05
CA TYR A 73 12.69 -4.51 0.19
C TYR A 73 13.70 -5.29 1.04
N MET A 74 13.26 -5.94 2.13
CA MET A 74 14.16 -6.72 2.99
C MET A 74 14.76 -7.92 2.24
N LEU A 75 13.98 -8.60 1.42
CA LEU A 75 14.46 -9.71 0.60
C LEU A 75 15.46 -9.24 -0.46
N GLU A 76 15.18 -8.14 -1.15
CA GLU A 76 16.11 -7.51 -2.09
C GLU A 76 17.43 -7.16 -1.40
N ARG A 77 17.35 -6.49 -0.23
CA ARG A 77 18.53 -6.15 0.58
C ARG A 77 19.32 -7.38 1.00
N PHE A 78 18.65 -8.45 1.42
CA PHE A 78 19.30 -9.71 1.78
C PHE A 78 20.08 -10.30 0.60
N ILE A 79 19.44 -10.44 -0.56
CA ILE A 79 20.07 -10.96 -1.78
C ILE A 79 21.28 -10.11 -2.17
N CYS A 80 21.12 -8.78 -2.20
CA CYS A 80 22.19 -7.86 -2.60
C CYS A 80 23.38 -7.88 -1.63
N VAL A 81 23.15 -7.85 -0.31
CA VAL A 81 24.22 -7.81 0.69
C VAL A 81 25.03 -9.11 0.72
N PHE A 82 24.36 -10.25 0.56
CA PHE A 82 25.03 -11.56 0.56
C PHE A 82 25.54 -11.99 -0.81
N GLY A 83 25.35 -11.18 -1.87
CA GLY A 83 25.81 -11.50 -3.22
C GLY A 83 25.19 -12.78 -3.79
N ILE A 84 23.99 -13.12 -3.34
CA ILE A 84 23.31 -14.35 -3.75
C ILE A 84 22.82 -14.14 -5.20
N ASN A 85 23.13 -15.07 -6.09
CA ASN A 85 22.53 -15.13 -7.43
C ASN A 85 21.53 -16.28 -7.46
N PRO A 86 20.26 -16.05 -7.14
CA PRO A 86 19.36 -17.15 -6.88
C PRO A 86 18.74 -17.67 -8.18
N ASP A 87 18.42 -18.96 -8.22
CA ASP A 87 17.74 -19.57 -9.37
C ASP A 87 16.34 -18.96 -9.54
N MET A 88 15.99 -18.55 -10.77
CA MET A 88 14.78 -17.79 -11.04
C MET A 88 13.49 -18.52 -10.63
N GLN A 89 13.46 -19.86 -10.71
CA GLN A 89 12.29 -20.65 -10.31
C GLN A 89 12.16 -20.72 -8.79
N VAL A 90 13.28 -20.85 -8.09
CA VAL A 90 13.33 -20.85 -6.62
C VAL A 90 12.97 -19.47 -6.07
N ILE A 91 13.44 -18.39 -6.70
CA ILE A 91 13.07 -17.01 -6.35
C ILE A 91 11.59 -16.81 -6.51
N ASP A 92 10.97 -17.13 -7.65
CA ASP A 92 9.55 -16.81 -7.86
C ASP A 92 8.65 -17.44 -6.79
N LYS A 93 8.97 -18.68 -6.38
CA LYS A 93 8.27 -19.35 -5.29
C LYS A 93 8.53 -18.70 -3.92
N LEU A 94 9.80 -18.51 -3.55
CA LEU A 94 10.16 -17.93 -2.25
C LEU A 94 9.71 -16.46 -2.14
N PHE A 95 9.77 -15.70 -3.23
CA PHE A 95 9.36 -14.31 -3.32
C PHE A 95 7.86 -14.17 -3.04
N LYS A 96 7.03 -15.05 -3.61
CA LYS A 96 5.58 -15.09 -3.31
C LYS A 96 5.32 -15.43 -1.84
N GLU A 97 6.02 -16.41 -1.29
CA GLU A 97 5.85 -16.82 0.12
C GLU A 97 6.35 -15.76 1.11
N LEU A 98 7.54 -15.21 0.89
CA LEU A 98 8.21 -14.27 1.79
C LEU A 98 7.61 -12.87 1.75
N ILE A 99 7.13 -12.42 0.59
CA ILE A 99 6.50 -11.09 0.52
C ILE A 99 5.12 -11.10 1.17
N LEU A 100 4.37 -12.20 1.00
CA LEU A 100 3.10 -12.41 1.69
C LEU A 100 3.26 -12.90 3.13
N PHE A 101 4.50 -13.05 3.60
CA PHE A 101 4.83 -13.39 4.98
C PHE A 101 4.51 -12.19 5.89
N THR A 102 3.23 -11.99 6.16
CA THR A 102 2.79 -11.19 7.28
C THR A 102 2.91 -12.07 8.51
N ALA A 103 3.64 -11.63 9.52
CA ALA A 103 3.67 -12.30 10.82
C ALA A 103 2.22 -12.62 11.21
N ARG A 104 1.86 -13.91 11.24
CA ARG A 104 0.64 -14.34 11.92
C ARG A 104 0.75 -13.72 13.31
N ALA A 105 -0.19 -12.86 13.68
CA ALA A 105 -0.26 -12.39 15.06
C ALA A 105 -0.26 -13.66 15.93
N ALA A 106 0.71 -13.73 16.83
CA ALA A 106 0.77 -14.78 17.85
C ALA A 106 -0.45 -14.68 18.78
#